data_AF-A0A9D6G7D8-F1
#
_entry.id   AF-A0A9D6G7D8-F1
#
_cell.length_a   1.000
_cell.length_b   1.000
_cell.length_c   1.000
_cell.angle_alpha   90.00
_cell.angle_beta   90.00
_cell.angle_gamma   90.00
#
_symmetry.space_group_name_H-M   'P 1'
#
loop_
_entity.id
_entity.type
_entity.pdbx_description
1 polymer ?
#
loop_
_entity_poly.entity_id
_entity_poly.type
_entity_poly.pdbx_seq_one_letter_code
_entity_poly.pdbx_strand_id
1 'polypeptide(L)'
;MKFLDEAKIFVKSGDGGAGAVGFRREKFIEYGGPDGGDGGRGGDVVFEGSKALNTLIDFRYQQHIKAGRGGHGMGQNRSGASGKTVTVKVPVGTQVFDEDKETLIADITRPGQRVVVAEGGDGGFGNTHYKSSTNRAPRQHGTGHPGEERWLWLRLKLIADAGLVGLPNAGKSTLLAAVSRAHPKIGDYPFTTIHPNLGVVHVGGSGAGGEFVLADLPGLIEGASEGAGLGTRFLGHVERCRVLVHLVDGTEDDVAAAYRTVRRELEAYGAGLTAKPELVALNKTDALTADAVRKKRRELKKASGRDVAAVSAISGDGLKALTSELAEIVRREKAAEHQGQAALP
;
A
#
# COMPACT_ATOMS: atom_id res chain seq x y z
N MET A 1 -13.48 10.81 5.15
CA MET A 1 -12.62 9.61 5.29
C MET A 1 -11.19 10.04 5.58
N LYS A 2 -10.56 9.51 6.65
CA LYS A 2 -9.16 9.81 7.01
C LYS A 2 -8.26 8.76 6.35
N PHE A 3 -7.44 9.17 5.40
CA PHE A 3 -6.37 8.35 4.82
C PHE A 3 -5.30 8.22 5.90
N LEU A 4 -4.91 6.98 6.21
CA LEU A 4 -3.80 6.68 7.11
C LEU A 4 -2.82 5.83 6.30
N ASP A 5 -1.59 6.31 6.21
CA ASP A 5 -0.50 5.75 5.42
C ASP A 5 0.58 5.12 6.30
N GLU A 6 0.57 5.43 7.60
CA GLU A 6 1.41 4.80 8.61
C GLU A 6 0.56 4.32 9.80
N ALA A 7 0.80 3.08 10.25
CA ALA A 7 0.12 2.53 11.41
C ALA A 7 1.07 1.69 12.27
N LYS A 8 1.10 1.94 13.58
CA LYS A 8 1.73 1.05 14.56
C LYS A 8 0.73 0.00 15.00
N ILE A 9 1.11 -1.27 14.90
CA ILE A 9 0.30 -2.40 15.36
C ILE A 9 1.13 -3.35 16.21
N PHE A 10 0.47 -4.03 17.13
CA PHE A 10 1.03 -5.12 17.90
C PHE A 10 0.54 -6.44 17.30
N VAL A 11 1.48 -7.31 16.96
CA VAL A 11 1.17 -8.67 16.52
C VAL A 11 1.63 -9.67 17.57
N LYS A 12 0.81 -10.69 17.80
CA LYS A 12 1.17 -11.86 18.61
C LYS A 12 0.68 -13.12 17.94
N SER A 13 1.58 -14.05 17.65
CA SER A 13 1.22 -15.38 17.17
C SER A 13 0.72 -16.26 18.33
N GLY A 14 0.18 -17.42 18.00
CA GLY A 14 -0.29 -18.37 18.98
C GLY A 14 0.87 -19.02 19.72
N ASP A 15 0.74 -19.16 21.03
CA ASP A 15 1.59 -20.06 21.81
C ASP A 15 1.27 -21.52 21.46
N GLY A 16 2.29 -22.38 21.45
CA GLY A 16 2.10 -23.82 21.32
C GLY A 16 1.44 -24.42 22.56
N GLY A 17 0.62 -25.44 22.37
CA GLY A 17 0.01 -26.16 23.47
C GLY A 17 1.03 -27.00 24.22
N ALA A 18 0.86 -27.16 25.53
CA ALA A 18 1.62 -28.15 26.30
C ALA A 18 1.26 -29.59 25.92
N GLY A 19 2.25 -30.49 25.91
CA GLY A 19 2.03 -31.93 25.87
C GLY A 19 1.49 -32.43 27.21
N ALA A 20 0.81 -33.56 27.20
CA ALA A 20 0.23 -34.16 28.40
C ALA A 20 1.11 -35.27 28.98
N VAL A 21 0.96 -35.48 30.29
CA VAL A 21 1.40 -36.72 30.94
C VAL A 21 0.16 -37.59 31.14
N GLY A 22 0.11 -38.71 30.42
CA GLY A 22 -0.96 -39.69 30.52
C GLY A 22 -0.41 -41.09 30.74
N PHE A 23 -1.17 -41.94 31.44
CA PHE A 23 -0.95 -43.38 31.46
C PHE A 23 -2.27 -44.10 31.22
N ARG A 24 -2.25 -45.14 30.38
CA ARG A 24 -3.43 -45.97 30.12
C ARG A 24 -3.93 -46.60 31.41
N ARG A 25 -5.24 -46.54 31.64
CA ARG A 25 -5.90 -47.18 32.77
C ARG A 25 -7.01 -48.08 32.26
N GLU A 26 -6.85 -49.38 32.44
CA GLU A 26 -7.81 -50.40 32.04
C GLU A 26 -8.06 -51.33 33.22
N LYS A 27 -9.30 -51.80 33.37
CA LYS A 27 -9.76 -52.54 34.56
C LYS A 27 -8.91 -53.78 34.91
N PHE A 28 -8.27 -54.39 33.91
CA PHE A 28 -7.49 -55.63 34.06
C PHE A 28 -5.99 -55.44 33.75
N ILE A 29 -5.51 -54.19 33.66
CA ILE A 29 -4.10 -53.87 33.42
C ILE A 29 -3.58 -53.01 34.56
N GLU A 30 -2.69 -53.58 35.39
CA GLU A 30 -2.16 -52.93 36.59
C GLU A 30 -1.29 -51.71 36.28
N TYR A 31 -0.45 -51.78 35.24
CA TYR A 31 0.39 -50.66 34.77
C TYR A 31 0.29 -50.48 33.25
N GLY A 32 -0.57 -49.56 32.83
CA GLY A 32 -0.64 -49.16 31.42
C GLY A 32 0.55 -48.31 30.99
N GLY A 33 0.93 -48.43 29.72
CA GLY A 33 1.96 -47.59 29.12
C GLY A 33 1.57 -46.10 29.05
N PRO A 34 2.53 -45.21 28.76
CA PRO A 34 2.25 -43.78 28.60
C PRO A 34 1.26 -43.56 27.44
N ASP A 35 0.34 -42.61 27.64
CA ASP A 35 -0.64 -42.19 26.64
C ASP A 35 -0.91 -40.68 26.62
N GLY A 36 0.05 -39.87 27.03
CA GLY A 36 -0.05 -38.42 26.88
C GLY A 36 0.23 -37.99 25.44
N GLY A 37 -0.74 -37.34 24.81
CA GLY A 37 -0.60 -36.74 23.49
C GLY A 37 0.22 -35.44 23.50
N ASP A 38 0.64 -35.02 22.32
CA ASP A 38 1.42 -33.79 22.09
C ASP A 38 0.51 -32.56 22.07
N GLY A 39 1.06 -31.39 22.38
CA GLY A 39 0.36 -30.13 22.17
C GLY A 39 0.27 -29.74 20.70
N GLY A 40 -0.75 -28.98 20.34
CA GLY A 40 -0.89 -28.43 19.00
C GLY A 40 0.01 -27.21 18.78
N ARG A 41 0.41 -26.95 17.53
CA ARG A 41 1.16 -25.73 17.17
C ARG A 41 0.28 -24.49 17.31
N GLY A 42 0.84 -23.36 17.70
CA GLY A 42 0.17 -22.06 17.66
C GLY A 42 -0.12 -21.58 16.23
N GLY A 43 -1.13 -20.72 16.07
CA GLY A 43 -1.44 -20.11 14.79
C GLY A 43 -0.47 -18.97 14.43
N ASP A 44 -0.17 -18.79 13.15
CA ASP A 44 0.69 -17.70 12.68
C ASP A 44 -0.10 -16.38 12.55
N VAL A 45 0.62 -15.25 12.47
CA VAL A 45 0.08 -14.00 11.94
C VAL A 45 0.64 -13.79 10.53
N VAL A 46 -0.26 -13.68 9.56
CA VAL A 46 0.07 -13.58 8.14
C VAL A 46 -0.52 -12.30 7.57
N PHE A 47 0.27 -11.55 6.81
CA PHE A 47 -0.24 -10.44 6.01
C PHE A 47 -0.46 -10.88 4.57
N GLU A 48 -1.56 -10.43 3.98
CA GLU A 48 -1.94 -10.71 2.61
C GLU A 48 -2.20 -9.41 1.84
N GLY A 49 -1.50 -9.24 0.70
CA GLY A 49 -1.71 -8.09 -0.18
C GLY A 49 -3.09 -8.09 -0.84
N SER A 50 -3.85 -7.01 -0.68
CA SER A 50 -5.20 -6.86 -1.23
C SER A 50 -5.28 -5.63 -2.12
N LYS A 51 -5.85 -5.79 -3.33
CA LYS A 51 -6.17 -4.66 -4.24
C LYS A 51 -7.40 -3.87 -3.80
N ALA A 52 -8.24 -4.46 -2.96
CA ALA A 52 -9.47 -3.80 -2.51
C ALA A 52 -9.21 -2.73 -1.44
N LEU A 53 -8.00 -2.72 -0.85
CA LEU A 53 -7.61 -1.79 0.19
C LEU A 53 -6.65 -0.76 -0.37
N ASN A 54 -6.98 0.52 -0.16
CA ASN A 54 -6.18 1.66 -0.62
C ASN A 54 -5.50 2.41 0.54
N THR A 55 -5.85 2.11 1.80
CA THR A 55 -5.38 2.84 2.99
C THR A 55 -5.14 1.88 4.15
N LEU A 56 -4.36 2.29 5.16
CA LEU A 56 -4.14 1.55 6.40
C LEU A 56 -5.11 1.97 7.53
N ILE A 57 -6.23 2.62 7.22
CA ILE A 57 -7.15 3.17 8.23
C ILE A 57 -7.71 2.11 9.20
N ASP A 58 -7.89 0.87 8.73
CA ASP A 58 -8.45 -0.22 9.53
C ASP A 58 -7.58 -0.53 10.76
N PHE A 59 -6.26 -0.35 10.62
CA PHE A 59 -5.28 -0.56 11.70
C PHE A 59 -5.31 0.51 12.78
N ARG A 60 -6.02 1.63 12.55
CA ARG A 60 -6.30 2.61 13.61
C ARG A 60 -7.23 2.04 14.67
N TYR A 61 -8.19 1.21 14.25
CA TYR A 61 -9.20 0.64 15.14
C TYR A 61 -8.78 -0.75 15.63
N GLN A 62 -8.04 -1.50 14.81
CA GLN A 62 -7.50 -2.82 15.14
C GLN A 62 -5.98 -2.77 15.31
N GLN A 63 -5.53 -2.21 16.44
CA GLN A 63 -4.10 -2.10 16.76
C GLN A 63 -3.48 -3.39 17.31
N HIS A 64 -4.29 -4.34 17.78
CA HIS A 64 -3.82 -5.60 18.35
C HIS A 64 -4.33 -6.79 17.53
N ILE A 65 -3.41 -7.55 16.96
CA ILE A 65 -3.70 -8.72 16.15
C ILE A 65 -3.12 -9.93 16.88
N LYS A 66 -3.96 -10.89 17.25
CA LYS A 66 -3.56 -12.08 17.99
C LYS A 66 -4.06 -13.34 17.30
N ALA A 67 -3.15 -14.27 17.01
CA ALA A 67 -3.51 -15.59 16.50
C ALA A 67 -3.97 -16.54 17.62
N GLY A 68 -4.61 -17.65 17.24
CA GLY A 68 -5.09 -18.64 18.18
C GLY A 68 -3.96 -19.49 18.78
N ARG A 69 -4.04 -19.79 20.08
CA ARG A 69 -3.14 -20.74 20.74
C ARG A 69 -3.40 -22.18 20.31
N GLY A 70 -2.36 -23.01 20.34
CA GLY A 70 -2.47 -24.45 20.19
C GLY A 70 -3.15 -25.10 21.40
N GLY A 71 -3.94 -26.14 21.16
CA GLY A 71 -4.58 -26.92 22.22
C GLY A 71 -3.58 -27.79 22.96
N HIS A 72 -3.83 -28.05 24.24
CA HIS A 72 -3.03 -29.01 25.01
C HIS A 72 -3.25 -30.44 24.51
N GLY A 73 -2.20 -31.25 24.61
CA GLY A 73 -2.33 -32.69 24.52
C GLY A 73 -3.22 -33.23 25.63
N MET A 74 -3.77 -34.42 25.42
CA MET A 74 -4.63 -35.10 26.38
C MET A 74 -4.22 -36.57 26.50
N GLY A 75 -4.75 -37.25 27.53
CA GLY A 75 -4.62 -38.71 27.65
C GLY A 75 -5.21 -39.44 26.45
N GLN A 76 -5.00 -40.76 26.39
CA GLN A 76 -5.40 -41.61 25.26
C GLN A 76 -4.70 -41.25 23.93
N ASN A 77 -3.46 -40.74 23.99
CA ASN A 77 -2.64 -40.30 22.86
C ASN A 77 -3.33 -39.26 21.97
N ARG A 78 -4.15 -38.39 22.56
CA ARG A 78 -4.89 -37.36 21.82
C ARG A 78 -4.06 -36.09 21.76
N SER A 79 -3.54 -35.76 20.58
CA SER A 79 -2.81 -34.51 20.37
C SER A 79 -3.76 -33.30 20.33
N GLY A 80 -3.26 -32.16 20.79
CA GLY A 80 -3.98 -30.90 20.76
C GLY A 80 -4.18 -30.36 19.35
N ALA A 81 -5.29 -29.65 19.12
CA ALA A 81 -5.55 -29.01 17.84
C ALA A 81 -4.62 -27.82 17.59
N SER A 82 -4.25 -27.57 16.34
CA SER A 82 -3.48 -26.38 15.97
C SER A 82 -4.29 -25.10 16.19
N GLY A 83 -3.60 -24.04 16.60
CA GLY A 83 -4.15 -22.71 16.74
C GLY A 83 -4.56 -22.12 15.40
N LYS A 84 -5.58 -21.26 15.42
CA LYS A 84 -6.08 -20.58 14.21
C LYS A 84 -5.11 -19.49 13.76
N THR A 85 -4.53 -19.64 12.58
CA THR A 85 -3.77 -18.59 11.89
C THR A 85 -4.67 -17.40 11.56
N VAL A 86 -4.18 -16.20 11.82
CA VAL A 86 -4.88 -14.95 11.47
C VAL A 86 -4.25 -14.37 10.22
N THR A 87 -5.07 -14.18 9.18
CA THR A 87 -4.66 -13.50 7.96
C THR A 87 -5.23 -12.09 7.94
N VAL A 88 -4.34 -11.12 7.84
CA VAL A 88 -4.66 -9.69 7.84
C VAL A 88 -4.43 -9.14 6.44
N LYS A 89 -5.47 -8.56 5.85
CA LYS A 89 -5.35 -7.95 4.53
C LYS A 89 -4.74 -6.55 4.66
N VAL A 90 -3.76 -6.25 3.82
CA VAL A 90 -3.14 -4.93 3.72
C VAL A 90 -3.14 -4.46 2.26
N PRO A 91 -3.15 -3.14 1.99
CA PRO A 91 -2.96 -2.63 0.64
C PRO A 91 -1.69 -3.15 -0.03
N VAL A 92 -1.73 -3.29 -1.35
CA VAL A 92 -0.51 -3.54 -2.12
C VAL A 92 0.39 -2.31 -2.06
N GLY A 93 1.68 -2.51 -1.81
CA GLY A 93 2.67 -1.46 -1.56
C GLY A 93 2.94 -1.19 -0.08
N THR A 94 2.34 -1.97 0.84
CA THR A 94 2.64 -1.91 2.27
C THR A 94 4.00 -2.53 2.57
N GLN A 95 4.87 -1.74 3.17
CA GLN A 95 6.09 -2.18 3.83
C GLN A 95 5.81 -2.40 5.32
N VAL A 96 6.42 -3.46 5.86
CA VAL A 96 6.36 -3.83 7.27
C VAL A 96 7.74 -3.65 7.85
N PHE A 97 7.86 -2.74 8.80
CA PHE A 97 9.09 -2.48 9.54
C PHE A 97 8.96 -3.00 10.97
N ASP A 98 10.10 -3.31 11.58
CA ASP A 98 10.18 -3.57 13.01
C ASP A 98 9.94 -2.29 13.83
N GLU A 99 9.95 -2.39 15.16
CA GLU A 99 9.67 -1.26 16.07
C GLU A 99 10.61 -0.05 15.83
N ASP A 100 11.82 -0.31 15.35
CA ASP A 100 12.84 0.69 15.03
C ASP A 100 12.54 1.56 13.79
N LYS A 101 11.54 1.20 12.97
CA LYS A 101 11.19 1.81 11.67
C LYS A 101 12.27 1.74 10.58
N GLU A 102 13.35 1.02 10.81
CA GLU A 102 14.48 0.91 9.87
C GLU A 102 14.60 -0.50 9.31
N THR A 103 14.40 -1.50 10.16
CA THR A 103 14.50 -2.91 9.78
C THR A 103 13.27 -3.33 8.99
N LEU A 104 13.44 -3.49 7.67
CA LEU A 104 12.38 -3.97 6.79
C LEU A 104 12.19 -5.49 6.97
N ILE A 105 11.03 -5.87 7.52
CA ILE A 105 10.65 -7.28 7.70
C ILE A 105 10.02 -7.82 6.42
N ALA A 106 9.15 -7.04 5.77
CA ALA A 106 8.45 -7.48 4.57
C ALA A 106 8.06 -6.32 3.65
N ASP A 107 8.04 -6.56 2.34
CA ASP A 107 7.47 -5.64 1.34
C ASP A 107 6.39 -6.39 0.53
N ILE A 108 5.14 -5.95 0.68
CA ILE A 108 3.98 -6.58 0.05
C ILE A 108 3.72 -5.86 -1.26
N THR A 109 4.30 -6.40 -2.33
CA THR A 109 4.31 -5.79 -3.65
C THR A 109 3.29 -6.40 -4.59
N ARG A 110 2.79 -7.60 -4.26
CA ARG A 110 1.87 -8.33 -5.12
C ARG A 110 0.52 -8.60 -4.44
N PRO A 111 -0.58 -8.57 -5.21
CA PRO A 111 -1.89 -9.04 -4.77
C PRO A 111 -1.84 -10.53 -4.40
N GLY A 112 -2.46 -10.91 -3.29
CA GLY A 112 -2.44 -12.27 -2.77
C GLY A 112 -1.08 -12.72 -2.23
N GLN A 113 -0.06 -11.86 -2.24
CA GLN A 113 1.23 -12.17 -1.61
C GLN A 113 1.00 -12.34 -0.10
N ARG A 114 1.38 -13.51 0.41
CA ARG A 114 1.27 -13.86 1.83
C ARG A 114 2.65 -13.85 2.46
N VAL A 115 2.79 -13.15 3.60
CA VAL A 115 4.03 -13.11 4.38
C VAL A 115 3.70 -13.37 5.83
N VAL A 116 4.40 -14.32 6.44
CA VAL A 116 4.31 -14.57 7.89
C VAL A 116 5.11 -13.49 8.60
N VAL A 117 4.46 -12.74 9.48
CA VAL A 117 5.09 -11.64 10.24
C VAL A 117 5.31 -11.98 11.71
N ALA A 118 4.64 -13.03 12.20
CA ALA A 118 4.90 -13.64 13.50
C ALA A 118 4.59 -15.14 13.43
N GLU A 119 5.59 -15.98 13.70
CA GLU A 119 5.46 -17.44 13.65
C GLU A 119 4.82 -18.00 14.94
N GLY A 120 3.88 -18.93 14.80
CA GLY A 120 3.25 -19.63 15.91
C GLY A 120 4.24 -20.59 16.60
N GLY A 121 4.17 -20.63 17.93
CA GLY A 121 5.03 -21.49 18.74
C GLY A 121 4.70 -22.98 18.55
N ASP A 122 5.73 -23.81 18.58
CA ASP A 122 5.60 -25.27 18.45
C ASP A 122 4.93 -25.92 19.67
N GLY A 123 4.19 -27.00 19.41
CA GLY A 123 3.56 -27.80 20.44
C GLY A 123 4.58 -28.56 21.31
N GLY A 124 4.30 -28.69 22.59
CA GLY A 124 5.12 -29.47 23.50
C GLY A 124 4.87 -30.96 23.36
N PHE A 125 5.92 -31.77 23.42
CA PHE A 125 5.78 -33.22 23.35
C PHE A 125 5.10 -33.81 24.60
N GLY A 126 4.18 -34.75 24.41
CA GLY A 126 3.58 -35.55 25.45
C GLY A 126 4.55 -36.59 26.02
N ASN A 127 4.21 -37.22 27.14
CA ASN A 127 5.09 -38.21 27.75
C ASN A 127 5.32 -39.43 26.85
N THR A 128 4.38 -39.78 25.95
CA THR A 128 4.55 -40.88 24.99
C THR A 128 5.77 -40.68 24.09
N HIS A 129 6.10 -39.44 23.72
CA HIS A 129 7.25 -39.12 22.87
C HIS A 129 8.60 -39.48 23.53
N TYR A 130 8.68 -39.43 24.87
CA TYR A 130 9.93 -39.67 25.61
C TYR A 130 10.13 -41.14 25.99
N LYS A 131 9.26 -42.03 25.54
CA LYS A 131 9.35 -43.46 25.80
C LYS A 131 10.56 -44.05 25.08
N SER A 132 11.42 -44.73 25.84
CA SER A 132 12.56 -45.48 25.29
C SER A 132 12.64 -46.88 25.92
N SER A 133 13.58 -47.71 25.44
CA SER A 133 13.83 -49.04 26.03
C SER A 133 14.20 -48.98 27.52
N THR A 134 14.89 -47.89 27.92
CA THR A 134 15.32 -47.61 29.29
C THR A 134 14.33 -46.73 30.07
N ASN A 135 13.53 -45.90 29.40
CA ASN A 135 12.51 -45.04 30.00
C ASN A 135 11.10 -45.47 29.57
N ARG A 136 10.57 -46.52 30.22
CA ARG A 136 9.28 -47.14 29.82
C ARG A 136 8.04 -46.38 30.30
N ALA A 137 8.15 -45.59 31.36
CA ALA A 137 7.06 -44.83 31.97
C ALA A 137 7.46 -43.35 32.23
N PRO A 138 7.79 -42.60 31.18
CA PRO A 138 8.20 -41.21 31.30
C PRO A 138 7.11 -40.36 31.96
N ARG A 139 7.53 -39.49 32.88
CA ARG A 139 6.68 -38.47 33.52
C ARG A 139 6.97 -37.05 33.04
N GLN A 140 7.90 -36.91 32.10
CA GLN A 140 8.28 -35.64 31.48
C GLN A 140 7.33 -35.31 30.32
N HIS A 141 7.06 -34.02 30.13
CA HIS A 141 6.31 -33.46 29.02
C HIS A 141 6.86 -32.07 28.67
N GLY A 142 6.62 -31.59 27.45
CA GLY A 142 6.94 -30.24 27.01
C GLY A 142 5.80 -29.26 27.28
N THR A 143 6.12 -28.00 27.63
CA THR A 143 5.14 -26.96 27.98
C THR A 143 4.57 -26.19 26.78
N GLY A 144 5.01 -26.51 25.56
CA GLY A 144 4.74 -25.71 24.36
C GLY A 144 5.68 -24.51 24.28
N HIS A 145 6.06 -24.13 23.07
CA HIS A 145 6.91 -22.97 22.83
C HIS A 145 6.06 -21.69 22.79
N PRO A 146 6.57 -20.57 23.34
CA PRO A 146 5.89 -19.29 23.24
C PRO A 146 5.79 -18.85 21.77
N GLY A 147 4.68 -18.21 21.41
CA GLY A 147 4.54 -17.53 20.13
C GLY A 147 5.36 -16.24 20.12
N GLU A 148 5.71 -15.78 18.93
CA GLU A 148 6.34 -14.49 18.72
C GLU A 148 5.37 -13.33 19.01
N GLU A 149 5.88 -12.30 19.66
CA GLU A 149 5.19 -11.03 19.83
C GLU A 149 6.12 -9.87 19.51
N ARG A 150 5.63 -8.90 18.73
CA ARG A 150 6.42 -7.73 18.33
C ARG A 150 5.52 -6.56 17.93
N TRP A 151 6.06 -5.35 18.08
CA TRP A 151 5.46 -4.15 17.51
C TRP A 151 5.95 -3.99 16.08
N LEU A 152 5.02 -3.71 15.17
CA LEU A 152 5.30 -3.49 13.76
C LEU A 152 4.84 -2.11 13.32
N TRP A 153 5.60 -1.52 12.42
CA TRP A 153 5.21 -0.31 11.70
C TRP A 153 4.83 -0.67 10.26
N LEU A 154 3.56 -0.44 9.94
CA LEU A 154 3.08 -0.53 8.58
C LEU A 154 3.24 0.82 7.92
N ARG A 155 3.89 0.84 6.77
CA ARG A 155 4.02 2.03 5.93
C ARG A 155 3.59 1.70 4.52
N LEU A 156 2.52 2.35 4.07
CA LEU A 156 2.10 2.26 2.69
C LEU A 156 3.04 3.15 1.86
N LYS A 157 3.80 2.59 0.93
CA LYS A 157 4.49 3.42 -0.07
C LYS A 157 3.40 4.16 -0.84
N LEU A 158 3.31 5.48 -0.64
CA LEU A 158 2.35 6.34 -1.33
C LEU A 158 2.49 6.12 -2.85
N ILE A 159 1.38 5.77 -3.49
CA ILE A 159 1.26 5.70 -4.95
C ILE A 159 0.19 6.72 -5.30
N ALA A 160 0.61 7.85 -5.84
CA ALA A 160 -0.32 8.65 -6.62
C ALA A 160 -0.58 7.90 -7.92
N ASP A 161 -1.85 7.71 -8.28
CA ASP A 161 -2.21 7.12 -9.57
C ASP A 161 -1.90 8.10 -10.72
N ALA A 162 -2.08 9.39 -10.45
CA ALA A 162 -1.83 10.50 -11.38
C ALA A 162 -1.02 11.62 -10.71
N GLY A 163 -0.15 12.28 -11.46
CA GLY A 163 0.63 13.44 -10.99
C GLY A 163 0.37 14.70 -11.80
N LEU A 164 0.22 15.85 -11.14
CA LEU A 164 0.12 17.17 -11.76
C LEU A 164 1.50 17.77 -11.98
N VAL A 165 1.80 18.18 -13.20
CA VAL A 165 3.02 18.91 -13.58
C VAL A 165 2.66 20.20 -14.30
N GLY A 166 3.51 21.21 -14.23
CA GLY A 166 3.26 22.53 -14.80
C GLY A 166 4.05 23.62 -14.08
N LEU A 167 4.15 24.81 -14.67
CA LEU A 167 4.86 25.95 -14.08
C LEU A 167 4.31 26.36 -12.69
N PRO A 168 5.08 27.14 -11.91
CA PRO A 168 4.52 27.85 -10.76
C PRO A 168 3.35 28.71 -11.25
N ASN A 169 2.22 28.70 -10.54
CA ASN A 169 0.98 29.41 -10.91
C ASN A 169 0.12 28.82 -12.04
N ALA A 170 0.47 27.65 -12.59
CA ALA A 170 -0.40 26.93 -13.53
C ALA A 170 -1.78 26.53 -12.94
N GLY A 171 -1.95 26.67 -11.62
CA GLY A 171 -3.17 26.34 -10.89
C GLY A 171 -3.25 24.88 -10.47
N LYS A 172 -2.11 24.21 -10.28
CA LYS A 172 -2.02 22.79 -9.87
C LYS A 172 -2.76 22.52 -8.57
N SER A 173 -2.44 23.25 -7.51
CA SER A 173 -3.05 23.08 -6.20
C SER A 173 -4.53 23.48 -6.20
N THR A 174 -4.91 24.50 -6.97
CA THR A 174 -6.32 24.90 -7.18
C THR A 174 -7.11 23.79 -7.88
N LEU A 175 -6.55 23.21 -8.94
CA LEU A 175 -7.18 22.10 -9.66
C LEU A 175 -7.33 20.89 -8.75
N LEU A 176 -6.28 20.52 -8.00
CA LEU A 176 -6.32 19.42 -7.04
C LEU A 176 -7.42 19.63 -6.00
N ALA A 177 -7.55 20.83 -5.45
CA ALA A 177 -8.59 21.18 -4.50
C ALA A 177 -10.00 21.09 -5.12
N ALA A 178 -10.16 21.51 -6.37
CA ALA A 178 -11.44 21.49 -7.07
C ALA A 178 -11.92 20.06 -7.42
N VAL A 179 -11.01 19.15 -7.75
CA VAL A 179 -11.35 17.76 -8.12
C VAL A 179 -11.39 16.80 -6.93
N SER A 180 -10.85 17.18 -5.77
CA SER A 180 -10.82 16.36 -4.57
C SER A 180 -12.04 16.61 -3.69
N ARG A 181 -12.81 15.56 -3.37
CA ARG A 181 -13.97 15.67 -2.45
C ARG A 181 -13.58 15.88 -0.98
N ALA A 182 -12.32 15.63 -0.64
CA ALA A 182 -11.73 15.99 0.64
C ALA A 182 -10.79 17.17 0.41
N HIS A 183 -10.80 18.17 1.31
CA HIS A 183 -9.75 19.21 1.31
C HIS A 183 -8.38 18.53 1.12
N PRO A 184 -7.52 19.07 0.21
CA PRO A 184 -6.17 18.56 0.03
C PRO A 184 -5.53 18.38 1.40
N LYS A 185 -5.16 17.14 1.73
CA LYS A 185 -4.48 16.90 2.99
C LYS A 185 -3.02 17.24 2.75
N ILE A 186 -2.57 18.31 3.38
CA ILE A 186 -1.15 18.55 3.60
C ILE A 186 -0.72 17.41 4.51
N GLY A 187 -0.03 16.42 3.94
CA GLY A 187 0.47 15.31 4.73
C GLY A 187 1.83 15.67 5.30
N ASP A 188 1.93 15.69 6.62
CA ASP A 188 3.21 15.79 7.35
C ASP A 188 3.96 14.47 7.26
N TYR A 189 4.35 14.10 6.04
CA TYR A 189 5.03 12.84 5.77
C TYR A 189 6.49 12.96 6.24
N PRO A 190 6.98 12.06 7.11
CA PRO A 190 8.31 12.16 7.73
C PRO A 190 9.50 11.97 6.76
N PHE A 191 9.25 12.02 5.45
CA PHE A 191 10.19 11.77 4.36
C PHE A 191 10.08 12.81 3.23
N THR A 192 9.31 13.87 3.41
CA THR A 192 9.18 14.97 2.45
C THR A 192 9.79 16.24 3.03
N THR A 193 10.78 16.84 2.37
CA THR A 193 11.23 18.21 2.70
C THR A 193 10.26 19.28 2.18
N ILE A 194 9.43 18.93 1.19
CA ILE A 194 8.35 19.75 0.66
C ILE A 194 7.11 18.85 0.61
N HIS A 195 6.08 19.20 1.39
CA HIS A 195 4.85 18.40 1.50
C HIS A 195 4.09 18.36 0.17
N PRO A 196 3.95 17.20 -0.51
CA PRO A 196 3.11 17.09 -1.69
C PRO A 196 1.64 17.16 -1.29
N ASN A 197 0.87 17.94 -2.04
CA ASN A 197 -0.58 17.97 -1.86
C ASN A 197 -1.19 16.74 -2.54
N LEU A 198 -1.94 15.94 -1.78
CA LEU A 198 -2.66 14.76 -2.29
C LEU A 198 -4.17 14.98 -2.23
N GLY A 199 -4.86 14.49 -3.26
CA GLY A 199 -6.32 14.56 -3.38
C GLY A 199 -6.89 13.25 -3.92
N VAL A 200 -8.03 12.83 -3.37
CA VAL A 200 -8.75 11.64 -3.85
C VAL A 200 -9.84 12.09 -4.81
N VAL A 201 -9.75 11.62 -6.04
CA VAL A 201 -10.69 11.96 -7.12
C VAL A 201 -11.67 10.82 -7.32
N HIS A 202 -12.96 11.14 -7.32
CA HIS A 202 -14.05 10.18 -7.57
C HIS A 202 -14.67 10.45 -8.94
N VAL A 203 -14.69 9.45 -9.80
CA VAL A 203 -15.20 9.55 -11.17
C VAL A 203 -16.45 8.69 -11.30
N GLY A 204 -17.62 9.31 -11.50
CA GLY A 204 -18.90 8.61 -11.60
C GLY A 204 -19.70 8.62 -10.30
N GLY A 205 -21.03 8.68 -10.42
CA GLY A 205 -21.96 8.62 -9.28
C GLY A 205 -21.86 7.31 -8.50
N SER A 206 -22.37 7.33 -7.27
CA SER A 206 -22.39 6.25 -6.28
C SER A 206 -22.71 4.87 -6.89
N GLY A 207 -21.69 4.00 -6.99
CA GLY A 207 -21.85 2.56 -7.21
C GLY A 207 -21.06 1.95 -8.36
N ALA A 208 -20.70 2.73 -9.39
CA ALA A 208 -19.95 2.23 -10.57
C ALA A 208 -18.74 3.10 -10.96
N GLY A 209 -18.48 4.14 -10.16
CA GLY A 209 -17.41 5.10 -10.41
C GLY A 209 -16.06 4.67 -9.82
N GLY A 210 -14.99 4.82 -10.60
CA GLY A 210 -13.62 4.57 -10.12
C GLY A 210 -13.12 5.68 -9.20
N GLU A 211 -12.21 5.35 -8.29
CA GLU A 211 -11.44 6.32 -7.51
C GLU A 211 -9.96 6.23 -7.85
N PHE A 212 -9.26 7.37 -7.79
CA PHE A 212 -7.82 7.42 -7.97
C PHE A 212 -7.20 8.56 -7.14
N VAL A 213 -5.92 8.40 -6.81
CA VAL A 213 -5.15 9.40 -6.06
C VAL A 213 -4.43 10.33 -7.02
N LEU A 214 -4.67 11.63 -6.90
CA LEU A 214 -3.97 12.69 -7.63
C LEU A 214 -2.97 13.36 -6.69
N ALA A 215 -1.72 13.49 -7.13
CA ALA A 215 -0.69 14.26 -6.43
C ALA A 215 -0.37 15.55 -7.19
N ASP A 216 -0.27 16.66 -6.45
CA ASP A 216 0.53 17.79 -6.89
C ASP A 216 2.00 17.39 -6.76
N LEU A 217 2.80 17.62 -7.80
CA LEU A 217 4.23 17.37 -7.79
C LEU A 217 4.95 18.71 -7.59
N PRO A 218 5.01 19.23 -6.34
CA PRO A 218 5.80 20.43 -6.07
C PRO A 218 7.28 20.12 -6.31
N GLY A 219 8.05 21.14 -6.72
CA GLY A 219 9.51 21.03 -6.68
C GLY A 219 10.21 20.34 -7.85
N LEU A 220 9.58 20.17 -9.03
CA LEU A 220 10.37 19.98 -10.28
C LEU A 220 11.15 21.26 -10.67
N ILE A 221 10.87 22.40 -10.02
CA ILE A 221 11.18 23.76 -10.51
C ILE A 221 12.08 24.55 -9.54
N GLU A 222 12.29 24.08 -8.31
CA GLU A 222 13.16 24.75 -7.32
C GLU A 222 14.14 23.74 -6.72
N GLY A 223 15.42 23.80 -7.13
CA GLY A 223 16.53 23.19 -6.40
C GLY A 223 16.89 21.73 -6.73
N ALA A 224 16.31 21.10 -7.76
CA ALA A 224 16.67 19.71 -8.13
C ALA A 224 18.15 19.53 -8.55
N SER A 225 18.86 20.63 -8.84
CA SER A 225 20.27 20.65 -9.22
C SER A 225 21.26 20.85 -8.05
N GLU A 226 20.82 21.12 -6.82
CA GLU A 226 21.72 21.34 -5.67
C GLU A 226 21.57 20.27 -4.58
N GLY A 227 22.13 19.08 -4.85
CA GLY A 227 23.05 18.39 -3.94
C GLY A 227 22.60 17.85 -2.57
N ALA A 228 21.35 18.00 -2.12
CA ALA A 228 20.89 17.38 -0.87
C ALA A 228 20.03 16.15 -1.19
N GLY A 229 20.30 15.00 -0.58
CA GLY A 229 19.69 13.66 -0.85
C GLY A 229 18.17 13.52 -0.63
N LEU A 230 17.41 14.49 -1.14
CA LEU A 230 15.97 14.73 -1.04
C LEU A 230 15.24 14.27 -2.30
N GLY A 231 15.91 14.33 -3.45
CA GLY A 231 15.38 13.89 -4.73
C GLY A 231 15.01 12.40 -4.69
N THR A 232 15.89 11.51 -4.24
CA THR A 232 15.77 10.05 -4.43
C THR A 232 14.60 9.39 -3.71
N ARG A 233 14.11 9.97 -2.61
CA ARG A 233 12.97 9.42 -1.83
C ARG A 233 11.62 9.95 -2.32
N PHE A 234 11.55 11.21 -2.74
CA PHE A 234 10.40 11.78 -3.43
C PHE A 234 10.23 11.15 -4.83
N LEU A 235 11.35 10.92 -5.52
CA LEU A 235 11.49 10.21 -6.80
C LEU A 235 10.68 8.92 -6.83
N GLY A 236 10.85 8.03 -5.85
CA GLY A 236 10.15 6.74 -5.82
C GLY A 236 8.62 6.84 -5.73
N HIS A 237 8.06 7.97 -5.30
CA HIS A 237 6.61 8.20 -5.25
C HIS A 237 6.06 8.74 -6.57
N VAL A 238 6.79 9.65 -7.23
CA VAL A 238 6.44 10.21 -8.55
C VAL A 238 6.66 9.21 -9.69
N GLU A 239 7.70 8.39 -9.55
CA GLU A 239 8.00 7.26 -10.45
C GLU A 239 6.87 6.24 -10.53
N ARG A 240 5.96 6.21 -9.54
CA ARG A 240 4.80 5.31 -9.54
C ARG A 240 3.49 5.95 -10.02
N CYS A 241 3.49 7.23 -10.38
CA CYS A 241 2.39 7.82 -11.14
C CYS A 241 2.22 7.05 -12.45
N ARG A 242 1.00 6.59 -12.74
CA ARG A 242 0.70 5.88 -13.99
C ARG A 242 0.50 6.84 -15.15
N VAL A 243 0.04 8.06 -14.84
CA VAL A 243 -0.25 9.12 -15.81
C VAL A 243 0.18 10.47 -15.25
N LEU A 244 0.61 11.37 -16.14
CA LEU A 244 0.90 12.76 -15.81
C LEU A 244 -0.17 13.67 -16.42
N VAL A 245 -0.58 14.68 -15.67
CA VAL A 245 -1.43 15.78 -16.11
C VAL A 245 -0.56 17.02 -16.23
N HIS A 246 -0.29 17.42 -17.46
CA HIS A 246 0.47 18.62 -17.75
C HIS A 246 -0.45 19.82 -17.83
N LEU A 247 -0.46 20.60 -16.75
CA LEU A 247 -1.26 21.79 -16.61
C LEU A 247 -0.50 23.01 -17.12
N VAL A 248 -1.07 23.69 -18.12
CA VAL A 248 -0.53 24.92 -18.70
C VAL A 248 -1.49 26.05 -18.43
N ASP A 249 -0.98 27.17 -17.91
CA ASP A 249 -1.79 28.36 -17.68
C ASP A 249 -2.20 29.00 -19.00
N GLY A 250 -3.51 29.14 -19.22
CA GLY A 250 -4.05 29.79 -20.39
C GLY A 250 -3.83 31.30 -20.42
N THR A 251 -3.52 31.98 -19.31
CA THR A 251 -3.24 33.42 -19.32
C THR A 251 -1.84 33.77 -19.81
N GLU A 252 -0.93 32.81 -19.85
CA GLU A 252 0.46 33.00 -20.30
C GLU A 252 0.55 33.43 -21.78
N ASP A 253 1.49 34.32 -22.09
CA ASP A 253 1.67 34.83 -23.44
C ASP A 253 2.09 33.74 -24.43
N ASP A 254 3.01 32.86 -24.02
CA ASP A 254 3.47 31.71 -24.82
C ASP A 254 3.23 30.37 -24.08
N VAL A 255 2.03 29.83 -24.29
CA VAL A 255 1.63 28.50 -23.77
C VAL A 255 2.51 27.36 -24.30
N ALA A 256 3.09 27.52 -25.50
CA ALA A 256 3.95 26.50 -26.10
C ALA A 256 5.35 26.52 -25.48
N ALA A 257 5.88 27.69 -25.12
CA ALA A 257 7.12 27.81 -24.35
C ALA A 257 6.94 27.24 -22.94
N ALA A 258 5.84 27.57 -22.25
CA ALA A 258 5.54 27.04 -20.92
C ALA A 258 5.54 25.50 -20.91
N TYR A 259 4.86 24.88 -21.87
CA TYR A 259 4.88 23.43 -22.06
C TYR A 259 6.29 22.87 -22.30
N ARG A 260 7.05 23.47 -23.22
CA ARG A 260 8.40 23.02 -23.57
C ARG A 260 9.37 23.14 -22.39
N THR A 261 9.24 24.16 -21.55
CA THR A 261 10.05 24.34 -20.34
C THR A 261 9.87 23.17 -19.39
N VAL A 262 8.62 22.87 -19.02
CA VAL A 262 8.31 21.75 -18.11
C VAL A 262 8.71 20.40 -18.74
N ARG A 263 8.59 20.22 -20.05
CA ARG A 263 9.06 19.00 -20.73
C ARG A 263 10.58 18.82 -20.64
N ARG A 264 11.36 19.88 -20.83
CA ARG A 264 12.83 19.82 -20.67
C ARG A 264 13.22 19.48 -19.23
N GLU A 265 12.49 19.99 -18.25
CA GLU A 265 12.71 19.67 -16.84
C GLU A 265 12.44 18.18 -16.55
N LEU A 266 11.32 17.65 -17.06
CA LEU A 266 11.01 16.22 -16.96
C LEU A 266 12.06 15.33 -17.65
N GLU A 267 12.62 15.78 -18.78
CA GLU A 267 13.72 15.11 -19.48
C GLU A 267 15.02 15.14 -18.70
N ALA A 268 15.40 16.31 -18.16
CA ALA A 268 16.60 16.48 -17.33
C ALA A 268 16.53 15.66 -16.04
N TYR A 269 15.34 15.43 -15.52
CA TYR A 269 15.10 14.65 -14.31
C TYR A 269 15.25 13.13 -14.52
N GLY A 270 14.82 12.61 -15.67
CA GLY A 270 14.95 11.19 -16.00
C GLY A 270 13.90 10.27 -15.35
N ALA A 271 14.29 9.04 -14.99
CA ALA A 271 13.43 8.02 -14.36
C ALA A 271 12.19 7.58 -15.17
N GLY A 272 12.24 7.71 -16.51
CA GLY A 272 11.16 7.25 -17.39
C GLY A 272 9.87 8.07 -17.31
N LEU A 273 9.86 9.23 -16.63
CA LEU A 273 8.67 10.10 -16.53
C LEU A 273 8.17 10.58 -17.90
N THR A 274 9.09 10.80 -18.83
CA THR A 274 8.80 11.26 -20.20
C THR A 274 8.11 10.21 -21.06
N ALA A 275 8.26 8.93 -20.73
CA ALA A 275 7.64 7.79 -21.41
C ALA A 275 6.21 7.51 -20.92
N LYS A 276 5.80 8.12 -19.80
CA LYS A 276 4.47 7.91 -19.23
C LYS A 276 3.39 8.54 -20.10
N PRO A 277 2.16 7.97 -20.10
CA PRO A 277 0.99 8.66 -20.63
C PRO A 277 0.87 10.07 -20.04
N GLU A 278 0.70 11.06 -20.91
CA GLU A 278 0.62 12.47 -20.56
C GLU A 278 -0.68 13.05 -21.13
N LEU A 279 -1.49 13.67 -20.28
CA LEU A 279 -2.68 14.42 -20.67
C LEU A 279 -2.40 15.91 -20.49
N VAL A 280 -2.54 16.68 -21.56
CA VAL A 280 -2.26 18.12 -21.54
C VAL A 280 -3.55 18.90 -21.29
N ALA A 281 -3.54 19.78 -20.29
CA ALA A 281 -4.70 20.58 -19.91
C ALA A 281 -4.35 22.08 -19.90
N LEU A 282 -5.09 22.87 -20.67
CA LEU A 282 -5.08 24.33 -20.64
C LEU A 282 -6.01 24.81 -19.51
N ASN A 283 -5.45 25.39 -18.47
CA ASN A 283 -6.17 25.88 -17.29
C ASN A 283 -6.52 27.37 -17.40
N LYS A 284 -7.33 27.86 -16.45
CA LYS A 284 -7.77 29.27 -16.34
C LYS A 284 -8.54 29.76 -17.58
N THR A 285 -9.31 28.87 -18.21
CA THR A 285 -10.11 29.23 -19.39
C THR A 285 -11.23 30.22 -19.08
N ASP A 286 -11.62 30.34 -17.81
CA ASP A 286 -12.55 31.36 -17.30
C ASP A 286 -12.04 32.80 -17.47
N ALA A 287 -10.72 33.00 -17.53
CA ALA A 287 -10.10 34.30 -17.74
C ALA A 287 -9.91 34.66 -19.23
N LEU A 288 -10.37 33.82 -20.15
CA LEU A 288 -10.12 33.95 -21.58
C LEU A 288 -11.43 33.97 -22.39
N THR A 289 -11.40 34.66 -23.53
CA THR A 289 -12.49 34.56 -24.51
C THR A 289 -12.46 33.21 -25.24
N ALA A 290 -13.61 32.77 -25.75
CA ALA A 290 -13.70 31.50 -26.48
C ALA A 290 -12.74 31.42 -27.69
N ASP A 291 -12.49 32.55 -28.36
CA ASP A 291 -11.51 32.62 -29.46
C ASP A 291 -10.07 32.49 -28.97
N ALA A 292 -9.73 33.12 -27.85
CA ALA A 292 -8.40 32.98 -27.24
C ALA A 292 -8.16 31.54 -26.78
N VAL A 293 -9.14 30.90 -26.14
CA VAL A 293 -9.06 29.48 -25.76
C VAL A 293 -8.83 28.60 -26.99
N ARG A 294 -9.59 28.80 -28.08
CA ARG A 294 -9.40 28.04 -29.33
C ARG A 294 -8.00 28.22 -29.94
N LYS A 295 -7.48 29.46 -29.94
CA LYS A 295 -6.15 29.77 -30.46
C LYS A 295 -5.04 29.11 -29.63
N LYS A 296 -5.04 29.33 -28.31
CA LYS A 296 -4.04 28.79 -27.38
C LYS A 296 -4.09 27.25 -27.32
N ARG A 297 -5.29 26.65 -27.36
CA ARG A 297 -5.45 25.19 -27.46
C ARG A 297 -4.81 24.63 -28.73
N ARG A 298 -4.92 25.31 -29.87
CA ARG A 298 -4.29 24.89 -31.13
C ARG A 298 -2.77 25.02 -31.08
N GLU A 299 -2.26 26.10 -30.51
CA GLU A 299 -0.82 26.31 -30.32
C GLU A 299 -0.22 25.25 -29.41
N LEU A 300 -0.87 24.98 -28.28
CA LEU A 300 -0.43 23.95 -27.35
C LEU A 300 -0.53 22.54 -27.94
N LYS A 301 -1.59 22.24 -28.71
CA LYS A 301 -1.73 20.97 -29.46
C LYS A 301 -0.61 20.78 -30.48
N LYS A 302 -0.18 21.84 -31.17
CA LYS A 302 0.96 21.79 -32.09
C LYS A 302 2.29 21.54 -31.35
N ALA A 303 2.46 22.14 -30.17
CA ALA A 303 3.68 21.99 -29.38
C ALA A 303 3.79 20.63 -28.68
N SER A 304 2.68 20.07 -28.21
CA SER A 304 2.65 18.80 -27.47
C SER A 304 2.47 17.58 -28.37
N GLY A 305 1.91 17.75 -29.58
CA GLY A 305 1.48 16.66 -30.44
C GLY A 305 0.29 15.85 -29.88
N ARG A 306 -0.37 16.36 -28.83
CA ARG A 306 -1.43 15.66 -28.08
C ARG A 306 -2.70 16.47 -28.06
N ASP A 307 -3.82 15.79 -27.80
CA ASP A 307 -5.06 16.48 -27.51
C ASP A 307 -4.96 17.27 -26.21
N VAL A 308 -5.54 18.46 -26.22
CA VAL A 308 -5.48 19.41 -25.11
C VAL A 308 -6.88 19.54 -24.54
N ALA A 309 -7.04 19.21 -23.26
CA ALA A 309 -8.24 19.51 -22.49
C ALA A 309 -8.28 21.00 -22.16
N ALA A 310 -9.46 21.61 -22.21
CA ALA A 310 -9.67 22.99 -21.77
C ALA A 310 -10.43 22.94 -20.45
N VAL A 311 -9.85 23.49 -19.39
CA VAL A 311 -10.39 23.39 -18.03
C VAL A 311 -10.32 24.71 -17.27
N SER A 312 -11.24 24.89 -16.34
CA SER A 312 -11.14 25.90 -15.30
C SER A 312 -11.26 25.23 -13.94
N ALA A 313 -10.19 25.31 -13.15
CA ALA A 313 -10.20 24.87 -11.77
C ALA A 313 -11.19 25.65 -10.89
N ILE A 314 -11.51 26.91 -11.25
CA ILE A 314 -12.37 27.80 -10.46
C ILE A 314 -13.85 27.59 -10.82
N SER A 315 -14.20 27.62 -12.10
CA SER A 315 -15.60 27.44 -12.52
C SER A 315 -16.04 25.98 -12.52
N GLY A 316 -15.08 25.05 -12.53
CA GLY A 316 -15.33 23.62 -12.63
C GLY A 316 -15.55 23.12 -14.06
N ASP A 317 -15.51 24.02 -15.06
CA ASP A 317 -15.67 23.65 -16.46
C ASP A 317 -14.56 22.73 -16.92
N GLY A 318 -14.94 21.69 -17.68
CA GLY A 318 -14.03 20.69 -18.23
C GLY A 318 -13.44 19.70 -17.20
N LEU A 319 -13.55 19.94 -15.89
CA LEU A 319 -12.95 19.07 -14.86
C LEU A 319 -13.55 17.66 -14.84
N LYS A 320 -14.86 17.50 -15.07
CA LYS A 320 -15.50 16.18 -15.12
C LYS A 320 -14.99 15.35 -16.30
N ALA A 321 -14.81 15.98 -17.46
CA ALA A 321 -14.27 15.31 -18.64
C ALA A 321 -12.81 14.91 -18.40
N LEU A 322 -11.99 15.84 -17.91
CA LEU A 322 -10.58 15.61 -17.56
C LEU A 322 -10.41 14.45 -16.58
N THR A 323 -11.16 14.47 -15.47
CA THR A 323 -11.07 13.41 -14.44
C THR A 323 -11.58 12.06 -14.95
N SER A 324 -12.60 12.05 -15.81
CA SER A 324 -13.10 10.80 -16.43
C SER A 324 -12.05 10.17 -17.35
N GLU A 325 -11.42 10.97 -18.21
CA GLU A 325 -10.35 10.52 -19.09
C GLU A 325 -9.14 10.02 -18.28
N LEU A 326 -8.77 10.72 -17.21
CA LEU A 326 -7.71 10.27 -16.30
C LEU A 326 -8.02 8.92 -15.65
N ALA A 327 -9.24 8.72 -15.17
CA ALA A 327 -9.63 7.46 -14.57
C ALA A 327 -9.66 6.31 -15.58
N GLU A 328 -9.95 6.56 -16.86
CA GLU A 328 -9.84 5.55 -17.91
C GLU A 328 -8.38 5.18 -18.20
N ILE A 329 -7.49 6.17 -18.31
CA ILE A 329 -6.05 5.93 -18.49
C ILE A 329 -5.51 5.16 -17.29
N VAL A 330 -5.78 5.59 -16.05
CA VAL A 330 -5.36 4.89 -14.84
C VAL A 330 -5.86 3.45 -14.82
N ARG A 331 -7.12 3.21 -15.21
CA ARG A 331 -7.68 1.84 -15.30
C ARG A 331 -6.99 1.00 -16.37
N ARG A 332 -6.70 1.57 -17.54
CA ARG A 332 -6.01 0.88 -18.64
C ARG A 332 -4.57 0.52 -18.25
N GLU A 333 -3.82 1.45 -17.67
CA GLU A 333 -2.46 1.20 -17.20
C GLU A 333 -2.46 0.16 -16.05
N LYS A 334 -3.47 0.21 -15.16
CA LYS A 334 -3.70 -0.85 -14.15
C LYS A 334 -3.89 -2.22 -14.80
N ALA A 335 -4.70 -2.32 -15.86
CA ALA A 335 -4.94 -3.58 -16.55
C ALA A 335 -3.73 -4.09 -17.35
N ALA A 336 -2.95 -3.21 -17.99
CA ALA A 336 -1.77 -3.58 -18.76
C ALA A 336 -0.66 -4.17 -17.88
N GLU A 337 -0.42 -3.58 -16.71
CA GLU A 337 0.50 -4.15 -15.70
C GLU A 337 0.07 -5.55 -15.25
N HIS A 338 -1.23 -5.83 -15.18
CA HIS A 338 -1.74 -7.16 -14.81
C HIS A 338 -1.43 -8.22 -15.87
N GLN A 339 -1.52 -7.87 -17.15
CA GLN A 339 -1.26 -8.81 -18.25
C GLN A 339 0.24 -9.07 -18.43
N GLY A 340 1.09 -8.04 -18.26
CA GLY A 340 2.55 -8.20 -18.31
C GLY A 340 3.12 -9.06 -17.17
N GLN A 341 2.49 -9.04 -16.00
CA GLN A 341 2.94 -9.85 -14.84
C GLN A 341 2.40 -11.29 -14.84
N ALA A 342 1.31 -11.58 -15.55
CA ALA A 342 0.79 -12.94 -15.74
C ALA A 342 1.58 -13.74 -16.80
N ALA A 343 2.44 -13.07 -17.58
CA ALA A 343 3.23 -13.65 -18.66
C ALA A 343 4.70 -13.93 -18.28
N LEU A 344 5.10 -13.66 -17.03
CA LEU A 344 6.43 -14.01 -16.50
C LEU A 344 6.33 -15.38 -15.80
N PRO A 345 7.12 -16.40 -16.22
CA PRO A 345 7.04 -17.76 -15.73
C PRO A 345 7.42 -17.93 -14.25
#